data_AF-U5HGQ2-F1
#
_entry.id   AF-U5HGQ2-F1
#
_cell.length_a   1.000
_cell.length_b   1.000
_cell.length_c   1.000
_cell.angle_alpha   90.00
_cell.angle_beta   90.00
_cell.angle_gamma   90.00
#
_symmetry.space_group_name_H-M   'P 1'
#
loop_
_entity.id
_entity.type
_entity.pdbx_description
1 polymer ?
#
loop_
_entity_poly.entity_id
_entity_poly.type
_entity_poly.pdbx_seq_one_letter_code
_entity_poly.pdbx_strand_id
1 'polypeptide(L)'
;MGQGYTEQTDNPLAMLPVELLQRLTDAHCHPAGDLAGLDTALIAIEQLHTGRLCAQSSTLENQSYTRSLAVAHPDRVVPFFGLHPWFVHSISLSSPSSLPNKQEHYTTLFPEVGADPSLQPLVDSLLPPTSLETYLTTLEQNLIQYPHSHVGEIGLDRAFRLPLPTHLQPPRGHGSSRSKLQTPIEHQLALVRAQLDLAIKLRRHVSFHSVRSSKETVTLLRDYLDHDPGFQSIHACLHSFGGSPETIRQLQKVHHNLFFSFAAVISGRSPRFSEMLRAVDDARLLVESDFSDTLKIDEQISEVVEAICTARSWTREYCVAQLEKNWLSFLEVEPEGSRPKRKSKKERKVDEQARRRQAEEAEE
;
A
#
# COMPACT_ATOMS: atom_id res chain seq x y z
N MET A 1 -4.51 23.95 39.54
CA MET A 1 -5.63 24.59 38.80
C MET A 1 -5.85 23.76 37.55
N GLY A 2 -7.10 23.37 37.31
CA GLY A 2 -7.49 22.16 36.58
C GLY A 2 -7.01 22.05 35.14
N GLN A 3 -6.46 20.88 34.81
CA GLN A 3 -6.38 20.38 33.44
C GLN A 3 -7.71 19.69 33.14
N GLY A 4 -8.50 20.30 32.26
CA GLY A 4 -9.67 19.66 31.69
C GLY A 4 -9.22 18.48 30.84
N TYR A 5 -9.53 17.28 31.30
CA TYR A 5 -9.63 16.12 30.44
C TYR A 5 -10.76 16.39 29.47
N THR A 6 -10.42 16.67 28.21
CA THR A 6 -11.39 16.55 27.12
C THR A 6 -11.71 15.07 26.99
N GLU A 7 -12.89 14.69 27.48
CA GLU A 7 -13.53 13.41 27.21
C GLU A 7 -13.47 13.15 25.70
N GLN A 8 -12.74 12.11 25.30
CA GLN A 8 -12.95 11.48 24.00
C GLN A 8 -14.39 11.00 24.00
N THR A 9 -15.20 11.58 23.12
CA THR A 9 -16.54 11.09 22.87
C THR A 9 -16.42 9.71 22.24
N ASP A 10 -16.58 8.66 23.05
CA ASP A 10 -16.96 7.32 22.61
C ASP A 10 -18.32 7.42 21.92
N ASN A 11 -18.31 7.77 20.64
CA ASN A 11 -19.42 7.45 19.77
C ASN A 11 -19.00 6.16 19.08
N PRO A 12 -19.50 4.98 19.50
CA PRO A 12 -19.23 3.76 18.75
C PRO A 12 -19.85 3.99 17.37
N LEU A 13 -19.01 4.23 16.36
CA LEU A 13 -19.46 4.27 14.98
C LEU A 13 -20.16 2.94 14.75
N ALA A 14 -21.47 3.00 14.55
CA ALA A 14 -22.28 1.80 14.45
C ALA A 14 -21.74 0.95 13.29
N MET A 15 -21.29 -0.26 13.60
CA MET A 15 -20.86 -1.28 12.64
C MET A 15 -21.77 -1.27 11.41
N LEU A 16 -21.17 -1.37 10.22
CA LEU A 16 -21.96 -1.51 9.01
C LEU A 16 -22.81 -2.79 9.08
N PRO A 17 -24.02 -2.77 8.49
CA PRO A 17 -24.78 -3.99 8.25
C PRO A 17 -23.93 -5.06 7.56
N VAL A 18 -24.11 -6.31 7.96
CA VAL A 18 -23.33 -7.46 7.45
C VAL A 18 -23.43 -7.57 5.92
N GLU A 19 -24.61 -7.32 5.37
CA GLU A 19 -24.88 -7.39 3.94
C GLU A 19 -24.08 -6.34 3.14
N LEU A 20 -23.72 -5.22 3.78
CA LEU A 20 -22.86 -4.20 3.19
C LEU A 20 -21.38 -4.57 3.31
N LEU A 21 -20.94 -5.08 4.46
CA LEU A 21 -19.56 -5.55 4.65
C LEU A 21 -19.18 -6.66 3.67
N GLN A 22 -20.09 -7.61 3.44
CA GLN A 22 -19.87 -8.74 2.52
C GLN A 22 -19.60 -8.32 1.06
N ARG A 23 -19.95 -7.10 0.68
CA ARG A 23 -19.70 -6.55 -0.66
C ARG A 23 -18.36 -5.83 -0.78
N LEU A 24 -17.76 -5.46 0.35
CA LEU A 24 -16.52 -4.71 0.38
C LEU A 24 -15.31 -5.63 0.24
N THR A 25 -14.26 -5.07 -0.35
CA THR A 25 -12.92 -5.65 -0.34
C THR A 25 -12.02 -4.72 0.45
N ASP A 26 -11.41 -5.24 1.50
CA ASP A 26 -10.30 -4.58 2.16
C ASP A 26 -9.11 -4.59 1.21
N ALA A 27 -8.80 -3.43 0.62
CA ALA A 27 -7.76 -3.28 -0.39
C ALA A 27 -6.35 -3.43 0.20
N HIS A 28 -6.19 -3.41 1.53
CA HIS A 28 -4.90 -3.52 2.18
C HIS A 28 -5.00 -3.96 3.65
N CYS A 29 -4.54 -5.18 3.96
CA CYS A 29 -4.42 -5.64 5.34
C CYS A 29 -3.25 -6.63 5.52
N HIS A 30 -2.89 -6.88 6.78
CA HIS A 30 -1.75 -7.69 7.17
C HIS A 30 -2.10 -8.91 8.05
N PRO A 31 -3.06 -9.78 7.66
CA PRO A 31 -3.37 -10.98 8.43
C PRO A 31 -2.16 -11.92 8.58
N ALA A 32 -1.21 -11.89 7.64
CA ALA A 32 0.06 -12.63 7.72
C ALA A 32 1.02 -12.09 8.80
N GLY A 33 0.80 -10.86 9.28
CA GLY A 33 1.54 -10.21 10.35
C GLY A 33 0.81 -10.25 11.70
N ASP A 34 -0.25 -11.03 11.83
CA ASP A 34 -1.00 -11.15 13.08
C ASP A 34 -0.08 -11.63 14.21
N LEU A 35 -0.02 -10.84 15.29
CA LEU A 35 0.85 -11.11 16.43
C LEU A 35 0.41 -12.38 17.19
N ALA A 36 -0.83 -12.81 17.03
CA ALA A 36 -1.34 -14.07 17.55
C ALA A 36 -0.99 -15.28 16.67
N GLY A 37 -0.32 -15.07 15.52
CA GLY A 37 0.18 -16.10 14.63
C GLY A 37 -0.79 -16.51 13.51
N LEU A 38 -0.27 -17.28 12.56
CA LEU A 38 -0.97 -17.69 11.33
C LEU A 38 -2.27 -18.47 11.60
N ASP A 39 -2.27 -19.41 12.56
CA ASP A 39 -3.46 -20.20 12.88
C ASP A 39 -4.61 -19.32 13.38
N THR A 40 -4.29 -18.30 14.17
CA THR A 40 -5.28 -17.31 14.64
C THR A 40 -5.84 -16.52 13.47
N ALA A 41 -4.99 -16.08 12.54
CA ALA A 41 -5.43 -15.34 11.36
C ALA A 41 -6.35 -16.18 10.47
N LEU A 42 -6.04 -17.46 10.24
CA LEU A 42 -6.89 -18.39 9.48
C LEU A 42 -8.29 -18.51 10.10
N ILE A 43 -8.37 -18.73 11.41
CA ILE A 43 -9.63 -18.84 12.14
C ILE A 43 -10.39 -17.49 12.13
N ALA A 44 -9.68 -16.37 12.23
CA ALA A 44 -10.28 -15.04 12.25
C ALA A 44 -10.92 -14.68 10.90
N ILE A 45 -10.32 -15.07 9.77
CA ILE A 45 -10.88 -14.81 8.44
C ILE A 45 -12.28 -15.44 8.27
N GLU A 46 -12.50 -16.61 8.86
CA GLU A 46 -13.82 -17.27 8.83
C GLU A 46 -14.90 -16.50 9.58
N GLN A 47 -14.50 -15.69 10.57
CA GLN A 47 -15.40 -14.91 11.42
C GLN A 47 -15.69 -13.50 10.87
N LEU A 48 -14.92 -13.04 9.88
CA LEU A 48 -15.10 -11.73 9.28
C LEU A 48 -16.31 -11.68 8.35
N HIS A 49 -17.05 -10.57 8.41
CA HIS A 49 -18.12 -10.26 7.47
C HIS A 49 -17.63 -9.55 6.21
N THR A 50 -16.48 -8.86 6.27
CA THR A 50 -15.86 -8.18 5.12
C THR A 50 -15.62 -9.17 3.98
N GLY A 51 -16.16 -8.88 2.79
CA GLY A 51 -16.24 -9.83 1.68
C GLY A 51 -14.90 -10.42 1.25
N ARG A 52 -13.91 -9.58 0.97
CA ARG A 52 -12.57 -10.01 0.54
C ARG A 52 -11.46 -9.21 1.21
N LEU A 53 -10.27 -9.79 1.27
CA LEU A 53 -9.09 -9.25 1.93
C LEU A 53 -7.88 -9.29 0.98
N CYS A 54 -7.23 -8.17 0.77
CA CYS A 54 -5.97 -8.08 0.06
C CYS A 54 -4.81 -8.25 1.05
N ALA A 55 -4.46 -9.50 1.33
CA ALA A 55 -3.44 -9.85 2.30
C ALA A 55 -2.04 -9.50 1.77
N GLN A 56 -1.40 -8.52 2.40
CA GLN A 56 -0.06 -8.07 2.03
C GLN A 56 1.02 -8.89 2.72
N SER A 57 2.02 -9.29 1.94
CA SER A 57 3.32 -9.69 2.51
C SER A 57 4.21 -8.46 2.70
N SER A 58 4.93 -8.41 3.82
CA SER A 58 5.87 -7.30 4.10
C SER A 58 7.33 -7.76 4.22
N THR A 59 7.56 -9.02 4.57
CA THR A 59 8.89 -9.60 4.83
C THR A 59 9.16 -10.82 3.95
N LEU A 60 10.41 -11.26 3.87
CA LEU A 60 10.79 -12.51 3.20
C LEU A 60 10.06 -13.73 3.81
N GLU A 61 9.89 -13.75 5.13
CA GLU A 61 9.24 -14.86 5.85
C GLU A 61 7.71 -14.84 5.64
N ASN A 62 7.08 -13.67 5.75
CA ASN A 62 5.62 -13.55 5.68
C ASN A 62 5.03 -13.84 4.30
N GLN A 63 5.85 -13.92 3.25
CA GLN A 63 5.39 -14.42 1.95
C GLN A 63 4.82 -15.84 2.05
N SER A 64 5.42 -16.70 2.89
CA SER A 64 4.92 -18.06 3.11
C SER A 64 3.57 -18.09 3.81
N TYR A 65 3.35 -17.19 4.77
CA TYR A 65 2.09 -17.09 5.52
C TYR A 65 0.98 -16.56 4.61
N THR A 66 1.31 -15.57 3.78
CA THR A 66 0.39 -15.03 2.76
C THR A 66 -0.05 -16.13 1.77
N ARG A 67 0.86 -17.02 1.35
CA ARG A 67 0.49 -18.21 0.55
C ARG A 67 -0.49 -19.12 1.29
N SER A 68 -0.21 -19.43 2.57
CA SER A 68 -1.09 -20.29 3.38
C SER A 68 -2.50 -19.72 3.51
N LEU A 69 -2.62 -18.41 3.76
CA LEU A 69 -3.91 -17.71 3.82
C LEU A 69 -4.68 -17.81 2.49
N ALA A 70 -4.01 -17.58 1.36
CA ALA A 70 -4.62 -17.66 0.04
C ALA A 70 -5.05 -19.10 -0.34
N VAL A 71 -4.30 -20.11 0.08
CA VAL A 71 -4.66 -21.52 -0.14
C VAL A 71 -5.85 -21.93 0.73
N ALA A 72 -5.90 -21.48 1.97
CA ALA A 72 -6.98 -21.83 2.90
C ALA A 72 -8.30 -21.12 2.58
N HIS A 73 -8.24 -19.87 2.08
CA HIS A 73 -9.42 -19.05 1.81
C HIS A 73 -9.39 -18.42 0.40
N PRO A 74 -9.38 -19.22 -0.69
CA PRO A 74 -9.17 -18.72 -2.05
C PRO A 74 -10.26 -17.75 -2.54
N ASP A 75 -11.48 -17.83 -2.00
CA ASP A 75 -12.59 -16.93 -2.35
C ASP A 75 -12.60 -15.62 -1.54
N ARG A 76 -11.84 -15.57 -0.44
CA ARG A 76 -11.79 -14.44 0.49
C ARG A 76 -10.47 -13.68 0.43
N VAL A 77 -9.36 -14.35 0.15
CA VAL A 77 -8.01 -13.76 0.24
C VAL A 77 -7.40 -13.59 -1.16
N VAL A 78 -7.08 -12.35 -1.50
CA VAL A 78 -6.26 -11.99 -2.65
C VAL A 78 -4.84 -11.74 -2.15
N PRO A 79 -3.86 -12.61 -2.46
CA PRO A 79 -2.50 -12.44 -1.95
C PRO A 79 -1.76 -11.35 -2.71
N PHE A 80 -1.10 -10.46 -1.99
CA PHE A 80 -0.14 -9.51 -2.51
C PHE A 80 1.26 -9.91 -2.05
N PHE A 81 2.15 -10.19 -3.01
CA PHE A 81 3.53 -10.60 -2.75
C PHE A 81 4.50 -9.44 -3.04
N GLY A 82 5.41 -9.17 -2.11
CA GLY A 82 6.28 -8.00 -2.18
C GLY A 82 7.18 -7.91 -0.96
N LEU A 83 8.15 -6.99 -1.01
CA LEU A 83 9.03 -6.69 0.10
C LEU A 83 8.90 -5.20 0.45
N HIS A 84 8.44 -4.98 1.66
CA HIS A 84 8.20 -3.65 2.20
C HIS A 84 9.52 -2.89 2.41
N PRO A 85 9.57 -1.55 2.18
CA PRO A 85 10.78 -0.74 2.35
C PRO A 85 11.49 -0.88 3.69
N TRP A 86 10.79 -1.29 4.75
CA TRP A 86 11.40 -1.56 6.05
C TRP A 86 12.43 -2.70 6.01
N PHE A 87 12.23 -3.68 5.13
CA PHE A 87 13.01 -4.92 5.10
C PHE A 87 13.98 -5.01 3.92
N VAL A 88 13.97 -4.04 3.01
CA VAL A 88 14.88 -4.01 1.85
C VAL A 88 16.36 -3.91 2.21
N HIS A 89 16.70 -3.55 3.47
CA HIS A 89 18.07 -3.61 3.97
C HIS A 89 18.64 -5.04 4.00
N SER A 90 17.78 -6.06 4.03
CA SER A 90 18.18 -7.47 3.94
C SER A 90 18.52 -7.92 2.52
N ILE A 91 18.34 -7.06 1.52
CA ILE A 91 18.63 -7.38 0.12
C ILE A 91 19.93 -6.70 -0.31
N SER A 92 20.82 -7.48 -0.90
CA SER A 92 22.01 -6.98 -1.60
C SER A 92 21.72 -6.80 -3.09
N LEU A 93 22.23 -5.70 -3.67
CA LEU A 93 22.16 -5.47 -5.12
C LEU A 93 23.24 -6.25 -5.90
N SER A 94 24.13 -6.95 -5.20
CA SER A 94 25.12 -7.85 -5.82
C SER A 94 24.48 -9.11 -6.37
N SER A 95 25.10 -9.70 -7.40
CA SER A 95 24.70 -11.01 -7.94
C SER A 95 24.86 -12.13 -6.89
N PRO A 96 24.17 -13.27 -7.03
CA PRO A 96 24.39 -14.44 -6.18
C PRO A 96 25.85 -14.90 -6.11
N SER A 97 26.58 -14.79 -7.22
CA SER A 97 28.00 -15.22 -7.31
C SER A 97 28.98 -14.30 -6.58
N SER A 98 28.56 -13.07 -6.28
CA SER A 98 29.38 -12.01 -5.67
C SER A 98 28.69 -11.43 -4.43
N LEU A 99 27.87 -12.25 -3.76
CA LEU A 99 27.08 -11.82 -2.62
C LEU A 99 28.04 -11.52 -1.44
N PRO A 100 28.08 -10.27 -0.93
CA PRO A 100 28.91 -9.94 0.22
C PRO A 100 28.48 -10.74 1.44
N ASN A 101 29.41 -10.98 2.35
CA ASN A 101 29.03 -11.51 3.66
C ASN A 101 28.22 -10.46 4.45
N LYS A 102 27.61 -10.90 5.54
CA LYS A 102 26.75 -10.07 6.39
C LYS A 102 27.43 -8.77 6.84
N GLN A 103 28.69 -8.84 7.28
CA GLN A 103 29.40 -7.67 7.79
C GLN A 103 29.70 -6.66 6.68
N GLU A 104 30.20 -7.14 5.54
CA GLU A 104 30.51 -6.33 4.37
C GLU A 104 29.25 -5.61 3.85
N HIS A 105 28.15 -6.33 3.72
CA HIS A 105 26.87 -5.80 3.26
C HIS A 105 26.38 -4.64 4.14
N TYR A 106 26.25 -4.90 5.44
CA TYR A 106 25.68 -3.90 6.36
C TYR A 106 26.61 -2.74 6.65
N THR A 107 27.93 -2.95 6.66
CA THR A 107 28.89 -1.84 6.83
C THR A 107 28.92 -0.95 5.59
N THR A 108 28.72 -1.52 4.40
CA THR A 108 28.59 -0.75 3.15
C THR A 108 27.27 0.01 3.10
N LEU A 109 26.16 -0.64 3.48
CA LEU A 109 24.83 -0.05 3.45
C LEU A 109 24.65 1.02 4.54
N PHE A 110 25.32 0.85 5.68
CA PHE A 110 25.28 1.72 6.85
C PHE A 110 26.69 2.14 7.27
N PRO A 111 27.29 3.16 6.63
CA PRO A 111 28.62 3.66 6.99
C PRO A 111 28.75 4.05 8.48
N GLU A 112 27.63 4.40 9.13
CA GLU A 112 27.56 4.73 10.55
C GLU A 112 28.00 3.58 11.46
N VAL A 113 27.89 2.32 11.02
CA VAL A 113 28.37 1.15 11.77
C VAL A 113 29.89 1.18 11.91
N GLY A 114 30.61 1.60 10.87
CA GLY A 114 32.06 1.75 10.92
C GLY A 114 32.53 2.90 11.82
N ALA A 115 31.70 3.95 11.96
CA ALA A 115 32.00 5.10 12.80
C ALA A 115 31.57 4.93 14.27
N ASP A 116 30.61 4.05 14.54
CA ASP A 116 30.04 3.84 15.88
C ASP A 116 29.94 2.33 16.19
N PRO A 117 30.96 1.76 16.86
CA PRO A 117 30.99 0.35 17.22
C PRO A 117 29.81 -0.10 18.10
N SER A 118 29.08 0.82 18.75
CA SER A 118 27.88 0.46 19.53
C SER A 118 26.72 -0.05 18.68
N LEU A 119 26.77 0.17 17.36
CA LEU A 119 25.80 -0.37 16.40
C LEU A 119 26.10 -1.81 15.95
N GLN A 120 27.29 -2.34 16.23
CA GLN A 120 27.67 -3.68 15.79
C GLN A 120 26.72 -4.77 16.31
N PRO A 121 26.28 -4.76 17.59
CA PRO A 121 25.30 -5.74 18.07
C PRO A 121 23.95 -5.71 17.33
N LEU A 122 23.53 -4.55 16.79
CA LEU A 122 22.35 -4.48 15.93
C LEU A 122 22.62 -5.24 14.62
N VAL A 123 23.75 -4.98 13.96
CA VAL A 123 24.14 -5.72 12.74
C VAL A 123 24.22 -7.21 13.01
N ASP A 124 24.80 -7.63 14.14
CA ASP A 124 24.92 -9.02 14.55
C ASP A 124 23.56 -9.71 14.74
N SER A 125 22.50 -8.95 15.03
CA SER A 125 21.14 -9.48 15.13
C SER A 125 20.41 -9.65 13.77
N LEU A 126 20.86 -8.97 12.71
CA LEU A 126 20.22 -9.02 11.40
C LEU A 126 20.48 -10.35 10.69
N LEU A 127 19.63 -10.72 9.72
CA LEU A 127 19.88 -11.89 8.89
C LEU A 127 20.98 -11.61 7.85
N PRO A 128 21.71 -12.64 7.37
CA PRO A 128 22.57 -12.48 6.21
C PRO A 128 21.80 -11.95 4.98
N PRO A 129 22.44 -11.18 4.09
CA PRO A 129 21.75 -10.62 2.94
C PRO A 129 21.30 -11.70 1.95
N THR A 130 20.19 -11.46 1.28
CA THR A 130 19.77 -12.21 0.08
C THR A 130 20.05 -11.38 -1.15
N SER A 131 20.47 -11.99 -2.26
CA SER A 131 20.66 -11.22 -3.51
C SER A 131 19.30 -10.76 -4.06
N LEU A 132 19.29 -9.59 -4.73
CA LEU A 132 18.09 -9.08 -5.41
C LEU A 132 17.56 -10.10 -6.43
N GLU A 133 18.45 -10.74 -7.19
CA GLU A 133 18.10 -11.74 -8.20
C GLU A 133 17.40 -12.96 -7.58
N THR A 134 17.93 -13.50 -6.48
CA THR A 134 17.31 -14.61 -5.75
C THR A 134 15.92 -14.22 -5.24
N TYR A 135 15.80 -13.03 -4.66
CA TYR A 135 14.52 -12.52 -4.17
C TYR A 135 13.49 -12.37 -5.31
N LEU A 136 13.86 -11.73 -6.41
CA LEU A 136 12.97 -11.54 -7.57
C LEU A 136 12.55 -12.87 -8.19
N THR A 137 13.45 -13.86 -8.21
CA THR A 137 13.10 -15.22 -8.67
C THR A 137 11.99 -15.83 -7.81
N THR A 138 12.09 -15.70 -6.47
CA THR A 138 11.04 -16.16 -5.56
C THR A 138 9.74 -15.38 -5.73
N LEU A 139 9.82 -14.06 -5.89
CA LEU A 139 8.65 -13.22 -6.12
C LEU A 139 7.94 -13.60 -7.42
N GLU A 140 8.68 -13.76 -8.53
CA GLU A 140 8.15 -14.18 -9.83
C GLU A 140 7.47 -15.55 -9.74
N GLN A 141 8.09 -16.50 -9.05
CA GLN A 141 7.51 -17.83 -8.83
C GLN A 141 6.16 -17.74 -8.08
N ASN A 142 6.07 -16.93 -7.03
CA ASN A 142 4.81 -16.71 -6.32
C ASN A 142 3.74 -16.11 -7.26
N LEU A 143 4.08 -15.08 -8.04
CA LEU A 143 3.14 -14.40 -8.94
C LEU A 143 2.64 -15.30 -10.09
N ILE A 144 3.47 -16.24 -10.54
CA ILE A 144 3.10 -17.26 -11.54
C ILE A 144 2.23 -18.35 -10.91
N GLN A 145 2.62 -18.86 -9.73
CA GLN A 145 1.91 -19.93 -9.04
C GLN A 145 0.51 -19.51 -8.58
N TYR A 146 0.32 -18.23 -8.26
CA TYR A 146 -0.95 -17.65 -7.84
C TYR A 146 -1.41 -16.60 -8.88
N PRO A 147 -2.12 -16.98 -9.96
CA PRO A 147 -2.44 -16.06 -11.06
C PRO A 147 -3.29 -14.85 -10.68
N HIS A 148 -4.08 -14.95 -9.61
CA HIS A 148 -4.89 -13.85 -9.05
C HIS A 148 -4.12 -12.97 -8.05
N SER A 149 -2.85 -13.28 -7.79
CA SER A 149 -2.02 -12.48 -6.87
C SER A 149 -1.55 -11.18 -7.51
N HIS A 150 -1.19 -10.23 -6.65
CA HIS A 150 -0.68 -8.91 -7.04
C HIS A 150 0.64 -8.60 -6.33
N VAL A 151 1.23 -7.45 -6.61
CA VAL A 151 2.51 -7.05 -6.01
C VAL A 151 2.27 -6.11 -4.84
N GLY A 152 2.72 -6.49 -3.65
CA GLY A 152 2.56 -5.68 -2.45
C GLY A 152 2.98 -6.39 -1.17
N GLU A 153 3.29 -5.67 -0.10
CA GLU A 153 3.41 -4.21 -0.04
C GLU A 153 4.82 -3.79 -0.47
N ILE A 154 4.93 -2.86 -1.43
CA ILE A 154 6.22 -2.34 -1.93
C ILE A 154 6.22 -0.83 -1.84
N GLY A 155 7.38 -0.17 -1.79
CA GLY A 155 7.37 1.30 -1.79
C GLY A 155 8.61 1.95 -1.19
N LEU A 156 8.41 3.15 -0.63
CA LEU A 156 9.47 4.01 -0.08
C LEU A 156 9.09 4.54 1.31
N ASP A 157 9.99 4.38 2.27
CA ASP A 157 9.85 4.94 3.63
C ASP A 157 11.11 5.68 4.08
N ARG A 158 10.99 7.01 4.22
CA ARG A 158 12.04 7.89 4.74
C ARG A 158 11.93 8.19 6.24
N ALA A 159 10.88 7.72 6.91
CA ALA A 159 10.73 7.77 8.36
C ALA A 159 11.36 6.58 9.07
N PHE A 160 11.36 5.39 8.45
CA PHE A 160 11.77 4.16 9.10
C PHE A 160 13.23 4.18 9.55
N ARG A 161 13.43 3.60 10.73
CA ARG A 161 14.74 3.34 11.34
C ARG A 161 14.75 1.91 11.86
N LEU A 162 15.87 1.21 11.71
CA LEU A 162 15.97 -0.18 12.14
C LEU A 162 15.73 -0.27 13.66
N PRO A 163 14.83 -1.14 14.14
CA PRO A 163 14.59 -1.32 15.56
C PRO A 163 15.83 -1.90 16.23
N LEU A 164 16.09 -1.48 17.47
CA LEU A 164 17.12 -2.11 18.29
C LEU A 164 16.65 -3.52 18.71
N PRO A 165 17.56 -4.50 18.83
CA PRO A 165 17.26 -5.79 19.44
C PRO A 165 16.67 -5.62 20.84
N THR A 166 15.76 -6.49 21.26
CA THR A 166 15.07 -6.38 22.56
C THR A 166 16.02 -6.20 23.74
N HIS A 167 17.17 -6.89 23.73
CA HIS A 167 18.18 -6.80 24.79
C HIS A 167 18.98 -5.47 24.79
N LEU A 168 18.86 -4.66 23.74
CA LEU A 168 19.46 -3.34 23.61
C LEU A 168 18.43 -2.20 23.65
N GLN A 169 17.14 -2.54 23.68
CA GLN A 169 16.10 -1.53 23.79
C GLN A 169 16.10 -0.94 25.20
N PRO A 170 15.97 0.39 25.33
CA PRO A 170 15.88 1.01 26.63
C PRO A 170 14.54 0.69 27.32
N PRO A 171 14.42 0.85 28.65
CA PRO A 171 13.16 0.65 29.36
C PRO A 171 12.03 1.48 28.76
N ARG A 172 10.78 0.97 28.83
CA ARG A 172 9.61 1.70 28.31
C ARG A 172 9.58 3.15 28.84
N GLY A 173 9.35 4.10 27.94
CA GLY A 173 9.32 5.53 28.25
C GLY A 173 10.68 6.21 28.38
N HIS A 174 11.79 5.48 28.26
CA HIS A 174 13.14 6.03 28.30
C HIS A 174 13.82 5.82 26.95
N GLY A 175 14.17 6.88 26.22
CA GLY A 175 14.89 6.77 24.95
C GLY A 175 14.09 6.14 23.79
N SER A 176 14.75 6.01 22.64
CA SER A 176 14.17 5.44 21.42
C SER A 176 14.46 3.94 21.32
N SER A 177 13.43 3.13 21.01
CA SER A 177 13.60 1.71 20.65
C SER A 177 14.13 1.51 19.23
N ARG A 178 14.30 2.60 18.46
CA ARG A 178 14.85 2.62 17.11
C ARG A 178 16.29 3.11 17.12
N SER A 179 17.13 2.51 16.28
CA SER A 179 18.50 2.95 16.02
C SER A 179 18.54 4.20 15.14
N LYS A 180 19.76 4.69 14.87
CA LYS A 180 19.99 5.74 13.86
C LYS A 180 20.05 5.21 12.42
N LEU A 181 20.12 3.89 12.23
CA LEU A 181 20.30 3.28 10.92
C LEU A 181 19.03 3.37 10.08
N GLN A 182 19.19 3.91 8.88
CA GLN A 182 18.15 4.04 7.87
C GLN A 182 18.64 3.49 6.55
N THR A 183 17.86 2.63 5.91
CA THR A 183 18.16 2.17 4.54
C THR A 183 18.22 3.35 3.59
N PRO A 184 19.35 3.58 2.87
CA PRO A 184 19.49 4.68 1.93
C PRO A 184 18.36 4.71 0.90
N ILE A 185 17.89 5.91 0.56
CA ILE A 185 16.75 6.07 -0.36
C ILE A 185 17.02 5.47 -1.74
N GLU A 186 18.26 5.55 -2.24
CA GLU A 186 18.67 4.94 -3.51
C GLU A 186 18.57 3.41 -3.48
N HIS A 187 18.85 2.79 -2.33
CA HIS A 187 18.69 1.34 -2.16
C HIS A 187 17.22 0.94 -2.16
N GLN A 188 16.35 1.73 -1.51
CA GLN A 188 14.90 1.52 -1.57
C GLN A 188 14.37 1.71 -3.00
N LEU A 189 14.84 2.73 -3.71
CA LEU A 189 14.47 3.02 -5.11
C LEU A 189 14.86 1.87 -6.05
N ALA A 190 16.06 1.29 -5.89
CA ALA A 190 16.47 0.13 -6.68
C ALA A 190 15.52 -1.06 -6.49
N LEU A 191 15.12 -1.34 -5.23
CA LEU A 191 14.24 -2.46 -4.89
C LEU A 191 12.80 -2.25 -5.35
N VAL A 192 12.24 -1.06 -5.18
CA VAL A 192 10.87 -0.78 -5.64
C VAL A 192 10.81 -0.78 -7.17
N ARG A 193 11.86 -0.30 -7.86
CA ARG A 193 11.91 -0.37 -9.33
C ARG A 193 11.88 -1.81 -9.81
N ALA A 194 12.75 -2.66 -9.28
CA ALA A 194 12.80 -4.06 -9.69
C ALA A 194 11.47 -4.82 -9.43
N GLN A 195 10.77 -4.51 -8.34
CA GLN A 195 9.46 -5.09 -8.05
C GLN A 195 8.35 -4.54 -8.97
N LEU A 196 8.38 -3.24 -9.30
CA LEU A 196 7.48 -2.63 -10.29
C LEU A 196 7.69 -3.20 -11.69
N ASP A 197 8.94 -3.35 -12.12
CA ASP A 197 9.28 -3.94 -13.43
C ASP A 197 8.68 -5.35 -13.56
N LEU A 198 8.78 -6.16 -12.49
CA LEU A 198 8.16 -7.49 -12.45
C LEU A 198 6.62 -7.42 -12.45
N ALA A 199 6.04 -6.46 -11.73
CA ALA A 199 4.59 -6.23 -11.74
C ALA A 199 4.09 -5.88 -13.15
N ILE A 200 4.80 -5.00 -13.86
CA ILE A 200 4.49 -4.64 -15.25
C ILE A 200 4.63 -5.85 -16.18
N LYS A 201 5.76 -6.56 -16.09
CA LYS A 201 6.03 -7.77 -16.89
C LYS A 201 4.92 -8.81 -16.78
N LEU A 202 4.40 -9.02 -15.57
CA LEU A 202 3.37 -10.03 -15.28
C LEU A 202 1.95 -9.45 -15.24
N ARG A 203 1.76 -8.16 -15.56
CA ARG A 203 0.49 -7.44 -15.47
C ARG A 203 -0.20 -7.62 -14.12
N ARG A 204 0.53 -7.32 -13.05
CA ARG A 204 0.06 -7.38 -11.68
C ARG A 204 -0.14 -5.98 -11.14
N HIS A 205 -1.27 -5.75 -10.49
CA HIS A 205 -1.54 -4.50 -9.79
C HIS A 205 -0.64 -4.36 -8.57
N VAL A 206 -0.50 -3.13 -8.08
CA VAL A 206 0.47 -2.80 -7.04
C VAL A 206 -0.22 -2.15 -5.85
N SER A 207 0.15 -2.60 -4.65
CA SER A 207 -0.10 -1.88 -3.40
C SER A 207 1.18 -1.15 -2.98
N PHE A 208 1.14 0.19 -2.97
CA PHE A 208 2.33 1.05 -2.95
C PHE A 208 2.44 1.93 -1.71
N HIS A 209 3.44 1.65 -0.88
CA HIS A 209 3.78 2.37 0.34
C HIS A 209 4.57 3.65 0.09
N SER A 210 4.21 4.74 0.78
CA SER A 210 4.91 6.02 0.63
C SER A 210 4.87 6.88 1.91
N VAL A 211 5.84 6.71 2.80
CA VAL A 211 5.95 7.49 4.05
C VAL A 211 7.15 8.44 4.02
N ARG A 212 6.88 9.74 4.21
CA ARG A 212 7.86 10.85 4.16
C ARG A 212 8.72 10.87 2.88
N SER A 213 8.23 10.27 1.81
CA SER A 213 8.91 10.04 0.53
C SER A 213 8.15 10.64 -0.66
N SER A 214 7.24 11.59 -0.44
CA SER A 214 6.31 12.08 -1.47
C SER A 214 7.00 12.61 -2.72
N LYS A 215 8.15 13.29 -2.57
CA LYS A 215 8.92 13.79 -3.72
C LYS A 215 9.48 12.64 -4.56
N GLU A 216 10.09 11.67 -3.89
CA GLU A 216 10.69 10.50 -4.52
C GLU A 216 9.62 9.63 -5.19
N THR A 217 8.49 9.40 -4.52
CA THR A 217 7.34 8.68 -5.07
C THR A 217 6.78 9.37 -6.32
N VAL A 218 6.54 10.68 -6.27
CA VAL A 218 6.05 11.43 -7.45
C VAL A 218 7.05 11.37 -8.61
N THR A 219 8.35 11.46 -8.31
CA THR A 219 9.41 11.38 -9.33
C THR A 219 9.48 9.98 -9.95
N LEU A 220 9.47 8.93 -9.13
CA LEU A 220 9.46 7.55 -9.59
C LEU A 220 8.28 7.26 -10.51
N LEU A 221 7.06 7.63 -10.09
CA LEU A 221 5.85 7.40 -10.88
C LEU A 221 5.88 8.19 -12.20
N ARG A 222 6.41 9.42 -12.18
CA ARG A 222 6.63 10.22 -13.39
C ARG A 222 7.60 9.54 -14.34
N ASP A 223 8.73 9.05 -13.83
CA ASP A 223 9.75 8.38 -14.64
C ASP A 223 9.15 7.16 -15.36
N TYR A 224 8.37 6.33 -14.67
CA TYR A 224 7.68 5.19 -15.27
C TYR A 224 6.67 5.63 -16.32
N LEU A 225 5.87 6.67 -16.05
CA LEU A 225 4.93 7.19 -17.03
C LEU A 225 5.63 7.66 -18.32
N ASP A 226 6.81 8.28 -18.19
CA ASP A 226 7.52 8.88 -19.32
C ASP A 226 8.36 7.86 -20.12
N HIS A 227 8.82 6.78 -19.47
CA HIS A 227 9.79 5.84 -20.08
C HIS A 227 9.30 4.40 -20.22
N ASP A 228 8.26 3.98 -19.51
CA ASP A 228 7.71 2.63 -19.60
C ASP A 228 6.20 2.67 -19.85
N PRO A 229 5.76 2.50 -21.12
CA PRO A 229 4.33 2.49 -21.44
C PRO A 229 3.58 1.32 -20.76
N GLY A 230 4.29 0.26 -20.37
CA GLY A 230 3.73 -0.87 -19.63
C GLY A 230 3.19 -0.47 -18.26
N PHE A 231 3.71 0.58 -17.63
CA PHE A 231 3.21 1.07 -16.35
C PHE A 231 1.71 1.44 -16.39
N GLN A 232 1.23 1.98 -17.51
CA GLN A 232 -0.19 2.32 -17.66
C GLN A 232 -1.11 1.10 -17.86
N SER A 233 -0.55 -0.09 -18.11
CA SER A 233 -1.32 -1.34 -18.23
C SER A 233 -1.62 -2.01 -16.89
N ILE A 234 -1.03 -1.50 -15.80
CA ILE A 234 -1.30 -1.95 -14.43
C ILE A 234 -1.82 -0.80 -13.58
N HIS A 235 -2.73 -1.08 -12.66
CA HIS A 235 -3.14 -0.17 -11.61
C HIS A 235 -2.20 -0.23 -10.39
N ALA A 236 -1.99 0.91 -9.74
CA ALA A 236 -1.29 1.00 -8.47
C ALA A 236 -2.14 1.78 -7.45
N CYS A 237 -2.34 1.19 -6.28
CA CYS A 237 -3.00 1.83 -5.16
C CYS A 237 -1.93 2.47 -4.26
N LEU A 238 -2.02 3.79 -4.05
CA LEU A 238 -1.27 4.46 -2.99
C LEU A 238 -2.02 4.24 -1.67
N HIS A 239 -1.63 3.20 -0.94
CA HIS A 239 -2.28 2.81 0.30
C HIS A 239 -1.92 3.77 1.44
N SER A 240 -2.80 3.85 2.45
CA SER A 240 -2.65 4.70 3.63
C SER A 240 -2.13 6.10 3.29
N PHE A 241 -2.70 6.72 2.24
CA PHE A 241 -2.08 7.88 1.62
C PHE A 241 -1.97 9.07 2.60
N GLY A 242 -0.74 9.36 3.01
CA GLY A 242 -0.42 10.43 3.97
C GLY A 242 -0.05 11.78 3.35
N GLY A 243 -0.30 12.00 2.05
CA GLY A 243 0.01 13.25 1.36
C GLY A 243 -1.06 14.33 1.54
N SER A 244 -1.14 15.29 0.62
CA SER A 244 -2.16 16.35 0.65
C SER A 244 -3.25 16.16 -0.41
N PRO A 245 -4.44 16.76 -0.22
CA PRO A 245 -5.49 16.85 -1.25
C PRO A 245 -4.98 17.43 -2.58
N GLU A 246 -4.03 18.36 -2.54
CA GLU A 246 -3.42 18.95 -3.73
C GLU A 246 -2.58 17.91 -4.48
N THR A 247 -1.76 17.14 -3.76
CA THR A 247 -0.97 16.03 -4.33
C THR A 247 -1.86 14.97 -4.96
N ILE A 248 -2.96 14.60 -4.29
CA ILE A 248 -3.99 13.70 -4.83
C ILE A 248 -4.50 14.23 -6.18
N ARG A 249 -4.93 15.49 -6.24
CA ARG A 249 -5.42 16.10 -7.50
C ARG A 249 -4.35 16.17 -8.59
N GLN A 250 -3.09 16.38 -8.24
CA GLN A 250 -2.00 16.44 -9.21
C GLN A 250 -1.67 15.06 -9.79
N LEU A 251 -1.51 14.05 -8.94
CA LEU A 251 -1.21 12.68 -9.34
C LEU A 251 -2.31 12.13 -10.25
N GLN A 252 -3.56 12.32 -9.86
CA GLN A 252 -4.72 11.83 -10.57
C GLN A 252 -4.95 12.44 -11.96
N LYS A 253 -4.48 13.66 -12.18
CA LYS A 253 -4.52 14.33 -13.50
C LYS A 253 -3.52 13.74 -14.49
N VAL A 254 -2.45 13.15 -13.96
CA VAL A 254 -1.30 12.69 -14.70
C VAL A 254 -1.36 11.19 -14.92
N HIS A 255 -1.70 10.47 -13.86
CA HIS A 255 -1.76 9.02 -13.83
C HIS A 255 -3.22 8.59 -13.68
N HIS A 256 -3.75 8.02 -14.75
CA HIS A 256 -5.10 7.48 -14.79
C HIS A 256 -5.21 6.14 -14.04
N ASN A 257 -4.08 5.45 -13.91
CA ASN A 257 -3.96 4.13 -13.31
C ASN A 257 -3.67 4.15 -11.80
N LEU A 258 -3.70 5.32 -11.15
CA LEU A 258 -3.50 5.44 -9.71
C LEU A 258 -4.82 5.48 -8.95
N PHE A 259 -4.91 4.60 -7.95
CA PHE A 259 -5.99 4.51 -6.96
C PHE A 259 -5.46 4.95 -5.59
N PHE A 260 -6.37 5.25 -4.67
CA PHE A 260 -6.05 5.71 -3.32
C PHE A 260 -6.92 4.99 -2.32
N SER A 261 -6.33 4.57 -1.21
CA SER A 261 -7.03 4.06 -0.04
C SER A 261 -6.50 4.75 1.22
N PHE A 262 -7.29 4.66 2.28
CA PHE A 262 -6.96 5.29 3.56
C PHE A 262 -7.42 4.43 4.73
N ALA A 263 -6.48 4.06 5.59
CA ALA A 263 -6.80 3.52 6.91
C ALA A 263 -7.13 4.65 7.90
N ALA A 264 -8.22 4.51 8.66
CA ALA A 264 -8.62 5.49 9.67
C ALA A 264 -7.54 5.71 10.74
N VAL A 265 -6.90 4.62 11.21
CA VAL A 265 -5.86 4.71 12.24
C VAL A 265 -4.59 5.40 11.79
N ILE A 266 -4.30 5.46 10.48
CA ILE A 266 -3.11 6.10 9.93
C ILE A 266 -3.49 7.47 9.37
N SER A 267 -4.27 7.48 8.30
CA SER A 267 -4.62 8.67 7.53
C SER A 267 -5.66 9.53 8.25
N GLY A 268 -6.53 8.93 9.05
CA GLY A 268 -7.57 9.62 9.83
C GLY A 268 -7.02 10.55 10.91
N ARG A 269 -5.76 10.36 11.33
CA ARG A 269 -5.07 11.29 12.25
C ARG A 269 -4.77 12.66 11.62
N SER A 270 -4.83 12.76 10.29
CA SER A 270 -4.62 14.02 9.60
C SER A 270 -5.82 14.95 9.80
N PRO A 271 -5.62 16.22 10.18
CA PRO A 271 -6.71 17.19 10.24
C PRO A 271 -7.35 17.45 8.86
N ARG A 272 -6.66 17.03 7.77
CA ARG A 272 -7.14 17.16 6.39
C ARG A 272 -7.78 15.88 5.86
N PHE A 273 -8.06 14.88 6.71
CA PHE A 273 -8.55 13.58 6.27
C PHE A 273 -9.81 13.68 5.39
N SER A 274 -10.83 14.41 5.83
CA SER A 274 -12.06 14.62 5.04
C SER A 274 -11.80 15.36 3.72
N GLU A 275 -10.83 16.28 3.67
CA GLU A 275 -10.43 16.93 2.41
C GLU A 275 -9.74 15.96 1.45
N MET A 276 -8.92 15.03 1.97
CA MET A 276 -8.28 13.99 1.16
C MET A 276 -9.34 13.04 0.60
N LEU A 277 -10.26 12.58 1.46
CA LEU A 277 -11.37 11.74 1.07
C LEU A 277 -12.23 12.38 -0.01
N ARG A 278 -12.40 13.72 -0.03
CA ARG A 278 -13.11 14.48 -1.08
C ARG A 278 -12.29 14.72 -2.35
N ALA A 279 -10.96 14.69 -2.25
CA ALA A 279 -10.07 15.04 -3.36
C ALA A 279 -9.84 13.90 -4.35
N VAL A 280 -10.04 12.65 -3.92
CA VAL A 280 -9.93 11.48 -4.79
C VAL A 280 -11.06 11.51 -5.84
N ASP A 281 -10.81 10.97 -7.01
CA ASP A 281 -11.85 10.73 -8.01
C ASP A 281 -12.78 9.62 -7.50
N ASP A 282 -14.09 9.80 -7.63
CA ASP A 282 -15.07 8.85 -7.09
C ASP A 282 -14.83 7.42 -7.62
N ALA A 283 -14.29 7.28 -8.83
CA ALA A 283 -13.98 6.00 -9.46
C ALA A 283 -12.67 5.33 -8.99
N ARG A 284 -11.88 6.01 -8.15
CA ARG A 284 -10.49 5.60 -7.79
C ARG A 284 -10.22 5.56 -6.29
N LEU A 285 -11.27 5.68 -5.49
CA LEU A 285 -11.21 5.50 -4.05
C LEU A 285 -11.44 4.02 -3.70
N LEU A 286 -10.53 3.43 -2.94
CA LEU A 286 -10.66 2.09 -2.36
C LEU A 286 -10.78 2.22 -0.83
N VAL A 287 -11.29 1.16 -0.19
CA VAL A 287 -11.39 1.06 1.27
C VAL A 287 -10.33 0.09 1.77
N GLU A 288 -9.74 0.38 2.92
CA GLU A 288 -8.74 -0.50 3.55
C GLU A 288 -8.79 -0.41 5.07
N SER A 289 -8.29 -1.44 5.75
CA SER A 289 -8.05 -1.39 7.20
C SER A 289 -6.61 -1.03 7.56
N ASP A 290 -5.62 -1.54 6.81
CA ASP A 290 -4.19 -1.52 7.14
C ASP A 290 -3.89 -2.16 8.52
N PHE A 291 -4.65 -3.21 8.88
CA PHE A 291 -4.55 -3.88 10.17
C PHE A 291 -3.92 -5.26 10.09
N SER A 292 -3.15 -5.61 11.13
CA SER A 292 -2.62 -6.95 11.35
C SER A 292 -3.48 -7.81 12.27
N ASP A 293 -4.27 -7.20 13.15
CA ASP A 293 -5.23 -7.90 14.00
C ASP A 293 -6.48 -8.22 13.18
N THR A 294 -6.55 -9.45 12.71
CA THR A 294 -7.52 -9.87 11.71
C THR A 294 -8.97 -9.71 12.20
N LEU A 295 -9.22 -9.92 13.50
CA LEU A 295 -10.57 -9.84 14.08
C LEU A 295 -11.14 -8.41 14.11
N LYS A 296 -10.31 -7.39 13.94
CA LYS A 296 -10.74 -5.98 13.96
C LYS A 296 -11.06 -5.41 12.58
N ILE A 297 -10.84 -6.17 11.51
CA ILE A 297 -10.99 -5.65 10.14
C ILE A 297 -12.41 -5.10 9.89
N ASP A 298 -13.46 -5.79 10.31
CA ASP A 298 -14.84 -5.32 10.09
C ASP A 298 -15.13 -3.96 10.76
N GLU A 299 -14.57 -3.73 11.96
CA GLU A 299 -14.68 -2.45 12.68
C GLU A 299 -13.96 -1.35 11.93
N GLN A 300 -12.73 -1.62 11.50
CA GLN A 300 -11.89 -0.66 10.80
C GLN A 300 -12.46 -0.28 9.42
N ILE A 301 -12.96 -1.26 8.67
CA ILE A 301 -13.65 -1.02 7.39
C ILE A 301 -14.91 -0.19 7.61
N SER A 302 -15.69 -0.50 8.65
CA SER A 302 -16.88 0.29 9.00
C SER A 302 -16.52 1.74 9.30
N GLU A 303 -15.48 1.98 10.10
CA GLU A 303 -15.01 3.32 10.44
C GLU A 303 -14.59 4.13 9.20
N VAL A 304 -13.83 3.52 8.28
CA VAL A 304 -13.41 4.19 7.04
C VAL A 304 -14.61 4.51 6.14
N VAL A 305 -15.56 3.58 6.00
CA VAL A 305 -16.77 3.82 5.19
C VAL A 305 -17.60 4.96 5.77
N GLU A 306 -17.77 5.04 7.09
CA GLU A 306 -18.47 6.16 7.73
C GLU A 306 -17.77 7.50 7.50
N ALA A 307 -16.43 7.51 7.54
CA ALA A 307 -15.65 8.68 7.22
C ALA A 307 -15.85 9.12 5.75
N ILE A 308 -15.92 8.17 4.81
CA ILE A 308 -16.21 8.44 3.40
C ILE A 308 -17.62 9.01 3.24
N CYS A 309 -18.63 8.35 3.82
CA CYS A 309 -20.02 8.79 3.80
C CYS A 309 -20.16 10.24 4.32
N THR A 310 -19.53 10.53 5.46
CA THR A 310 -19.54 11.87 6.07
C THR A 310 -18.83 12.89 5.19
N ALA A 311 -17.63 12.57 4.67
CA ALA A 311 -16.86 13.50 3.87
C ALA A 311 -17.53 13.82 2.52
N ARG A 312 -18.16 12.83 1.89
CA ARG A 312 -18.77 12.91 0.55
C ARG A 312 -20.27 13.22 0.57
N SER A 313 -20.89 13.20 1.74
CA SER A 313 -22.36 13.23 1.88
C SER A 313 -23.04 12.11 1.09
N TRP A 314 -22.46 10.90 1.14
CA TRP A 314 -23.00 9.69 0.51
C TRP A 314 -23.82 8.88 1.51
N THR A 315 -24.82 8.15 1.02
CA THR A 315 -25.46 7.09 1.79
C THR A 315 -24.54 5.87 1.88
N ARG A 316 -24.73 5.03 2.90
CA ARG A 316 -23.95 3.79 3.08
C ARG A 316 -24.08 2.87 1.87
N GLU A 317 -25.30 2.71 1.35
CA GLU A 317 -25.60 1.86 0.20
C GLU A 317 -24.89 2.35 -1.07
N TYR A 318 -24.90 3.66 -1.32
CA TYR A 318 -24.21 4.24 -2.47
C TYR A 318 -22.69 4.14 -2.31
N CYS A 319 -22.17 4.44 -1.12
CA CYS A 319 -20.74 4.35 -0.81
C CYS A 319 -20.22 2.93 -1.07
N VAL A 320 -20.89 1.92 -0.52
CA VAL A 320 -20.52 0.50 -0.71
C VAL A 320 -20.62 0.09 -2.17
N ALA A 321 -21.69 0.48 -2.87
CA ALA A 321 -21.83 0.18 -4.30
C ALA A 321 -20.73 0.83 -5.15
N GLN A 322 -20.34 2.07 -4.82
CA GLN A 322 -19.26 2.77 -5.50
C GLN A 322 -17.89 2.12 -5.20
N LEU A 323 -17.61 1.78 -3.95
CA LEU A 323 -16.37 1.11 -3.55
C LEU A 323 -16.23 -0.29 -4.18
N GLU A 324 -17.31 -1.06 -4.22
CA GLU A 324 -17.37 -2.36 -4.91
C GLU A 324 -17.04 -2.20 -6.40
N LYS A 325 -17.67 -1.22 -7.06
CA LYS A 325 -17.38 -0.90 -8.48
C LYS A 325 -15.93 -0.47 -8.69
N ASN A 326 -15.39 0.36 -7.79
CA ASN A 326 -14.01 0.83 -7.88
C ASN A 326 -13.00 -0.32 -7.74
N TRP A 327 -13.28 -1.27 -6.85
CA TRP A 327 -12.46 -2.47 -6.69
C TRP A 327 -12.45 -3.32 -7.97
N LEU A 328 -13.62 -3.54 -8.58
CA LEU A 328 -13.69 -4.26 -9.86
C LEU A 328 -12.89 -3.54 -10.95
N SER A 329 -13.03 -2.22 -11.05
CA SER A 329 -12.26 -1.38 -11.97
C SER A 329 -10.75 -1.43 -11.70
N PHE A 330 -10.33 -1.52 -10.44
CA PHE A 330 -8.92 -1.70 -10.07
C PHE A 330 -8.34 -3.01 -10.60
N LEU A 331 -9.15 -4.07 -10.71
CA LEU A 331 -8.72 -5.37 -11.24
C LEU A 331 -8.81 -5.49 -12.77
N GLU A 332 -9.40 -4.51 -13.45
CA GLU A 332 -9.48 -4.51 -14.91
C GLU A 332 -8.08 -4.28 -15.51
N VAL A 333 -7.56 -5.29 -16.21
CA VAL A 333 -6.34 -5.17 -16.99
C VAL A 333 -6.71 -4.61 -18.36
N GLU A 334 -6.30 -3.37 -18.64
CA GLU A 334 -6.52 -2.76 -19.96
C GLU A 334 -5.77 -3.57 -21.05
N PRO A 335 -6.43 -3.95 -22.16
CA PRO A 335 -5.75 -4.64 -23.25
C PRO A 335 -4.63 -3.79 -23.85
N GLU A 336 -3.53 -4.43 -24.24
CA GLU A 336 -2.41 -3.77 -24.93
C GLU A 336 -2.89 -2.95 -26.13
N GLY A 337 -2.59 -1.64 -26.13
CA GLY A 337 -2.93 -0.73 -27.24
C GLY A 337 -4.37 -0.20 -27.27
N SER A 338 -5.17 -0.43 -26.23
CA SER A 338 -6.61 -0.11 -26.23
C SER A 338 -7.00 1.35 -25.97
N ARG A 339 -6.06 2.31 -25.79
CA ARG A 339 -6.44 3.72 -25.57
C ARG A 339 -5.97 4.72 -26.63
N PRO A 340 -6.83 5.71 -26.95
CA PRO A 340 -6.70 6.54 -28.13
C PRO A 340 -5.60 7.57 -27.96
N LYS A 341 -4.94 7.93 -29.07
CA LYS A 341 -4.01 9.06 -29.13
C LYS A 341 -4.58 10.25 -28.38
N ARG A 342 -3.74 10.82 -27.50
CA ARG A 342 -4.05 12.02 -26.70
C ARG A 342 -4.68 13.08 -27.61
N LYS A 343 -6.00 13.29 -27.48
CA LYS A 343 -6.74 14.24 -28.34
C LYS A 343 -6.04 15.59 -28.35
N SER A 344 -5.76 16.08 -29.55
CA SER A 344 -5.15 17.39 -29.79
C SER A 344 -6.01 18.49 -29.16
N LYS A 345 -5.40 19.65 -28.91
CA LYS A 345 -6.10 20.82 -28.36
C LYS A 345 -7.31 21.24 -29.21
N LYS A 346 -7.28 20.92 -30.51
CA LYS A 346 -8.36 21.17 -31.46
C LYS A 346 -9.53 20.21 -31.25
N GLU A 347 -9.26 18.91 -31.12
CA GLU A 347 -10.29 17.89 -30.88
C GLU A 347 -10.99 18.08 -29.52
N ARG A 348 -10.25 18.51 -28.50
CA ARG A 348 -10.84 18.83 -27.18
C ARG A 348 -11.80 20.01 -27.23
N LYS A 349 -11.50 21.03 -28.02
CA LYS A 349 -12.38 22.19 -28.22
C LYS A 349 -13.66 21.81 -28.98
N VAL A 350 -13.56 20.89 -29.93
CA VAL A 350 -14.72 20.40 -30.69
C VAL A 350 -15.65 19.59 -29.79
N ASP A 351 -15.11 18.72 -28.95
CA ASP A 351 -15.90 17.96 -27.96
C ASP A 351 -16.57 18.88 -26.93
N GLU A 352 -15.88 19.94 -26.48
CA GLU A 352 -16.43 20.91 -25.53
C GLU A 352 -17.57 21.72 -26.14
N GLN A 353 -17.45 22.11 -27.42
CA GLN A 353 -18.52 22.78 -28.15
C GLN A 353 -19.71 21.85 -28.42
N ALA A 354 -19.47 20.57 -28.71
CA ALA A 354 -20.54 19.59 -28.90
C ALA A 354 -21.32 19.34 -27.60
N ARG A 355 -20.64 19.25 -26.45
CA ARG A 355 -21.29 19.09 -25.14
C ARG A 355 -22.10 20.32 -24.74
N ARG A 356 -21.62 21.53 -25.05
CA ARG A 356 -22.38 22.76 -24.79
C ARG A 356 -23.66 22.82 -25.62
N ARG A 357 -23.59 22.48 -26.91
CA ARG A 357 -24.78 22.41 -27.77
C ARG A 357 -25.80 21.38 -27.29
N GLN A 358 -25.35 20.20 -26.87
CA GLN A 358 -26.24 19.17 -26.31
C GLN A 358 -26.87 19.58 -24.97
N ALA A 359 -26.18 20.40 -24.16
CA ALA A 359 -26.76 20.94 -22.93
C ALA A 359 -27.78 22.04 -23.21
N GLU A 360 -27.50 22.91 -24.19
CA GLU A 360 -28.42 23.97 -24.64
C GLU A 360 -29.69 23.36 -25.28
N GLU A 361 -29.56 22.29 -26.06
CA GLU A 361 -30.69 21.55 -26.67
C GLU A 361 -31.51 20.72 -25.66
N ALA A 362 -30.99 20.48 -24.46
CA ALA A 362 -31.70 19.75 -23.40
C ALA A 362 -32.43 20.69 -22.41
N GLU A 363 -32.20 22.00 -22.51
CA GLU A 363 -32.87 23.04 -21.73
C GLU A 363 -34.02 23.75 -22.49
N GLU A 364 -34.20 23.47 -23.79
CA GLU A 364 -35.42 23.75 -24.58
C GLU A 364 -36.39 22.57 -24.54
#